data_AF-A0A061B6W3-F1
#
_entry.id   AF-A0A061B6W3-F1
#
_cell.length_a   1.000
_cell.length_b   1.000
_cell.length_c   1.000
_cell.angle_alpha   90.00
_cell.angle_beta   90.00
_cell.angle_gamma   90.00
#
_symmetry.space_group_name_H-M   'P 1'
#
loop_
_entity.id
_entity.type
_entity.pdbx_description
1 polymer ?
#
loop_
_entity_poly.entity_id
_entity_poly.type
_entity_poly.pdbx_seq_one_letter_code
_entity_poly.pdbx_strand_id
1 'polypeptide(L)'
;MAKRTQLRTKVARASTKATAEDLPEDPQAFLHAYKETKKEKLQNKRSQLLNKLNAHDGISKSSQRRIKRKQRDELKPKMQDLLETLESEVGKDTINLVDSKEFIASKTKRVNAPSTKTRKGIKKVEDMERQRFGAVLKDATFKKSPFQALKESIANRIAAENTSK
;
A
#
# COMPACT_ATOMS: atom_id res chain seq x y z
N MET A 1 -9.18 -32.05 38.95
CA MET A 1 -9.17 -30.56 38.97
C MET A 1 -9.52 -29.93 40.33
N ALA A 2 -9.62 -30.68 41.45
CA ALA A 2 -10.14 -30.14 42.73
C ALA A 2 -9.10 -29.57 43.71
N LYS A 3 -7.79 -29.78 43.50
CA LYS A 3 -6.74 -29.40 44.48
C LYS A 3 -6.30 -27.93 44.42
N ARG A 4 -6.54 -27.24 43.30
CA ARG A 4 -6.06 -25.84 43.08
C ARG A 4 -7.01 -24.77 43.63
N THR A 5 -8.29 -25.08 43.77
CA THR A 5 -9.30 -24.16 44.34
C THR A 5 -9.17 -24.04 45.86
N GLN A 6 -8.79 -25.11 46.55
CA GLN A 6 -8.68 -25.10 48.02
C GLN A 6 -7.51 -24.26 48.56
N LEU A 7 -6.43 -24.12 47.80
CA LEU A 7 -5.30 -23.26 48.17
C LEU A 7 -5.67 -21.77 48.15
N ARG A 8 -6.54 -21.34 47.23
CA ARG A 8 -6.98 -19.94 47.14
C ARG A 8 -7.96 -19.56 48.25
N THR A 9 -8.86 -20.45 48.63
CA THR A 9 -9.81 -20.19 49.72
C THR A 9 -9.14 -20.15 51.10
N LYS A 10 -8.06 -20.92 51.31
CA LYS A 10 -7.26 -20.89 52.55
C LYS A 10 -6.54 -19.54 52.74
N VAL A 11 -5.96 -18.97 51.68
CA VAL A 11 -5.27 -17.67 51.75
C VAL A 11 -6.24 -16.51 51.98
N ALA A 12 -7.43 -16.55 51.36
CA ALA A 12 -8.46 -15.53 51.57
C ALA A 12 -9.06 -15.55 53.00
N ARG A 13 -9.10 -16.71 53.66
CA ARG A 13 -9.53 -16.83 55.07
C ARG A 13 -8.48 -16.38 56.08
N ALA A 14 -7.20 -16.34 55.69
CA ALA A 14 -6.13 -15.87 56.57
C ALA A 14 -6.06 -14.33 56.62
N SER A 15 -6.53 -13.62 55.58
CA SER A 15 -6.50 -12.15 55.54
C SER A 15 -7.67 -11.47 56.28
N THR A 16 -8.69 -12.22 56.73
CA THR A 16 -9.88 -11.64 57.38
C THR A 16 -9.87 -11.79 58.91
N LYS A 17 -8.72 -12.12 59.51
CA LYS A 17 -8.54 -12.30 60.96
C LYS A 17 -7.51 -11.34 61.58
N ALA A 18 -7.22 -10.21 60.94
CA ALA A 18 -6.49 -9.12 61.57
C ALA A 18 -7.49 -8.07 62.01
N THR A 19 -7.74 -8.04 63.32
CA THR A 19 -8.37 -6.95 64.05
C THR A 19 -7.64 -5.63 63.75
N ALA A 20 -8.42 -4.57 63.54
CA ALA A 20 -7.95 -3.21 63.31
C ALA A 20 -7.38 -2.61 64.61
N GLU A 21 -6.18 -3.06 64.98
CA GLU A 21 -5.36 -2.43 66.01
C GLU A 21 -4.34 -1.50 65.32
N ASP A 22 -4.16 -0.31 65.89
CA ASP A 22 -3.27 0.77 65.43
C ASP A 22 -1.84 0.25 65.20
N LEU A 23 -1.52 -0.05 63.94
CA LEU A 23 -0.16 -0.28 63.48
C LEU A 23 0.36 1.02 62.87
N PRO A 24 1.60 1.44 63.15
CA PRO A 24 2.18 2.64 62.55
C PRO A 24 2.20 2.50 61.03
N GLU A 25 1.89 3.59 60.31
CA GLU A 25 1.90 3.63 58.85
C GLU A 25 3.26 3.14 58.33
N ASP A 26 3.25 1.99 57.64
CA ASP A 26 4.45 1.44 57.03
C ASP A 26 4.94 2.42 55.96
N PRO A 27 6.17 2.96 56.08
CA PRO A 27 6.72 3.90 55.10
C PRO A 27 6.81 3.30 53.68
N GLN A 28 6.63 1.98 53.51
CA GLN A 28 6.54 1.31 52.21
C GLN A 28 5.09 1.00 51.75
N ALA A 29 4.06 1.54 52.39
CA ALA A 29 2.66 1.35 51.99
C ALA A 29 2.39 1.69 50.51
N PHE A 30 3.11 2.67 49.96
CA PHE A 30 3.02 3.05 48.55
C PHE A 30 3.64 2.04 47.58
N LEU A 31 4.55 1.17 48.04
CA LEU A 31 5.17 0.13 47.22
C LEU A 31 4.20 -1.01 46.91
N HIS A 32 3.26 -1.25 47.82
CA HIS A 32 2.16 -2.22 47.70
C HIS A 32 0.86 -1.62 47.17
N ALA A 33 0.91 -0.40 46.61
CA ALA A 33 -0.22 0.14 45.87
C ALA A 33 -0.70 -0.86 44.82
N TYR A 34 -2.02 -1.06 44.74
CA TYR A 34 -2.66 -1.98 43.82
C TYR A 34 -2.33 -1.56 42.38
N LYS A 35 -1.35 -2.23 41.78
CA LYS A 35 -1.04 -2.05 40.35
C LYS A 35 -2.21 -2.62 39.56
N GLU A 36 -2.69 -1.89 38.56
CA GLU A 36 -3.80 -2.31 37.70
C GLU A 36 -3.71 -3.80 37.35
N THR A 37 -4.80 -4.53 37.57
CA THR A 37 -4.80 -5.95 37.25
C THR A 37 -4.62 -6.17 35.75
N LYS A 38 -4.13 -7.34 35.32
CA LYS A 38 -4.02 -7.65 33.87
C LYS A 38 -5.36 -7.49 33.12
N LYS A 39 -6.48 -7.78 33.80
CA LYS A 39 -7.84 -7.65 33.26
C LYS A 39 -8.20 -6.17 33.05
N GLU A 40 -7.95 -5.36 34.06
CA GLU A 40 -8.19 -3.92 34.06
C GLU A 40 -7.32 -3.20 33.03
N LYS A 41 -6.02 -3.52 32.97
CA LYS A 41 -5.10 -3.01 31.93
C LYS A 41 -5.57 -3.34 30.51
N LEU A 42 -6.14 -4.52 30.29
CA LEU A 42 -6.70 -4.92 29.00
C LEU A 42 -8.00 -4.14 28.68
N GLN A 43 -8.87 -3.92 29.67
CA GLN A 43 -10.07 -3.11 29.50
C GLN A 43 -9.72 -1.64 29.22
N ASN A 44 -8.74 -1.07 29.92
CA ASN A 44 -8.26 0.30 29.71
C ASN A 44 -7.64 0.49 28.31
N LYS A 45 -6.87 -0.48 27.82
CA LYS A 45 -6.38 -0.47 26.43
C LYS A 45 -7.51 -0.50 25.40
N ARG A 46 -8.52 -1.34 25.64
CA ARG A 46 -9.69 -1.45 24.74
C ARG A 46 -10.51 -0.16 24.73
N SER A 47 -10.81 0.42 25.90
CA SER A 47 -11.56 1.67 25.99
C SER A 47 -10.81 2.84 25.37
N GLN A 48 -9.49 2.94 25.58
CA GLN A 48 -8.65 3.94 24.91
C GLN A 48 -8.68 3.80 23.37
N LEU A 49 -8.66 2.57 22.86
CA LEU A 49 -8.77 2.32 21.42
C LEU A 49 -10.15 2.71 20.89
N LEU A 50 -11.23 2.34 21.59
CA LEU A 50 -12.59 2.72 21.19
C LEU A 50 -12.80 4.23 21.25
N ASN A 51 -12.27 4.92 22.25
CA ASN A 51 -12.34 6.38 22.34
C ASN A 51 -11.55 7.07 21.21
N LYS A 52 -10.40 6.51 20.81
CA LYS A 52 -9.65 6.97 19.62
C LYS A 52 -10.39 6.71 18.32
N LEU A 53 -11.18 5.64 18.23
CA LEU A 53 -12.01 5.34 17.07
C LEU A 53 -13.28 6.19 17.04
N ASN A 54 -13.90 6.48 18.18
CA ASN A 54 -15.10 7.33 18.28
C ASN A 54 -14.81 8.81 17.95
N ALA A 55 -13.54 9.25 18.01
CA ALA A 55 -13.12 10.58 17.57
C ALA A 55 -13.06 10.72 16.03
N HIS A 56 -13.17 9.63 15.29
CA HIS A 56 -13.22 9.62 13.84
C HIS A 56 -14.44 8.82 13.40
N ASP A 57 -15.49 9.53 13.00
CA ASP A 57 -16.63 9.06 12.21
C ASP A 57 -16.33 7.72 11.53
N GLY A 58 -17.10 6.67 11.87
CA GLY A 58 -16.76 5.23 11.89
C GLY A 58 -16.28 4.54 10.59
N ILE A 59 -15.67 5.27 9.68
CA ILE A 59 -15.14 4.84 8.40
C ILE A 59 -13.70 5.34 8.29
N SER A 60 -12.76 4.39 8.24
CA SER A 60 -11.35 4.74 8.00
C SER A 60 -11.17 5.49 6.68
N LYS A 61 -10.15 6.36 6.60
CA LYS A 61 -9.77 7.06 5.36
C LYS A 61 -9.59 6.11 4.16
N SER A 62 -9.08 4.90 4.41
CA SER A 62 -8.94 3.86 3.39
C SER A 62 -10.29 3.39 2.85
N SER A 63 -11.27 3.18 3.73
CA SER A 63 -12.62 2.77 3.35
C SER A 63 -13.32 3.85 2.52
N GLN A 64 -13.28 5.12 2.94
CA GLN A 64 -13.80 6.23 2.14
C GLN A 64 -13.14 6.34 0.75
N ARG A 65 -11.82 6.13 0.67
CA ARG A 65 -11.12 6.13 -0.63
C ARG A 65 -11.56 4.98 -1.53
N ARG A 66 -11.84 3.80 -0.97
CA ARG A 66 -12.35 2.64 -1.73
C ARG A 66 -13.75 2.90 -2.25
N ILE A 67 -14.65 3.43 -1.42
CA ILE A 67 -16.02 3.80 -1.81
C ILE A 67 -15.99 4.81 -2.96
N LYS A 68 -15.21 5.90 -2.82
CA LYS A 68 -15.09 6.93 -3.86
C LYS A 68 -14.48 6.41 -5.16
N ARG A 69 -13.55 5.45 -5.10
CA ARG A 69 -13.02 4.82 -6.33
C ARG A 69 -14.10 4.01 -7.03
N LYS A 70 -14.84 3.17 -6.28
CA LYS A 70 -15.92 2.35 -6.81
C LYS A 70 -17.00 3.20 -7.48
N GLN A 71 -17.48 4.25 -6.79
CA GLN A 71 -18.45 5.19 -7.35
C GLN A 71 -17.95 5.87 -8.62
N ARG A 72 -16.69 6.32 -8.65
CA ARG A 72 -16.10 6.89 -9.88
C ARG A 72 -15.96 5.88 -11.00
N ASP A 73 -15.69 4.61 -10.70
CA ASP A 73 -15.59 3.56 -11.71
C ASP A 73 -16.97 3.15 -12.24
N GLU A 74 -18.02 3.28 -11.44
CA GLU A 74 -19.42 3.12 -11.84
C GLU A 74 -19.91 4.29 -12.72
N LEU A 75 -19.53 5.53 -12.38
CA LEU A 75 -19.90 6.76 -13.10
C LEU A 75 -19.07 7.04 -14.37
N LYS A 76 -17.96 6.32 -14.59
CA LYS A 76 -17.22 6.45 -15.85
C LYS A 76 -18.11 5.95 -16.99
N PRO A 77 -18.13 6.63 -18.15
CA PRO A 77 -18.87 6.16 -19.30
C PRO A 77 -18.38 4.77 -19.67
N LYS A 78 -19.24 3.77 -19.50
CA LYS A 78 -18.96 2.39 -19.92
C LYS A 78 -19.49 2.27 -21.34
N MET A 79 -18.61 1.96 -22.28
CA MET A 79 -19.01 1.75 -23.68
C MET A 79 -20.07 0.65 -23.81
N GLN A 80 -20.08 -0.31 -22.88
CA GLN A 80 -21.10 -1.36 -22.81
C GLN A 80 -22.50 -0.80 -22.57
N ASP A 81 -22.64 0.20 -21.69
CA ASP A 81 -23.93 0.84 -21.38
C ASP A 81 -24.45 1.65 -22.57
N LEU A 82 -23.53 2.31 -23.29
CA LEU A 82 -23.85 3.00 -24.55
C LEU A 82 -24.28 2.02 -25.64
N LEU A 83 -23.61 0.87 -25.77
CA LEU A 83 -23.95 -0.17 -26.74
C LEU A 83 -25.28 -0.86 -26.39
N GLU A 84 -25.53 -1.15 -25.11
CA GLU A 84 -26.81 -1.69 -24.64
C GLU A 84 -27.96 -0.72 -24.90
N THR A 85 -27.76 0.58 -24.61
CA THR A 85 -28.76 1.63 -24.88
C THR A 85 -29.00 1.80 -26.38
N LEU A 86 -27.95 1.87 -27.20
CA LEU A 86 -28.07 1.99 -28.66
C LEU A 86 -28.70 0.76 -29.31
N GLU A 87 -28.35 -0.46 -28.88
CA GLU A 87 -29.00 -1.69 -29.34
C GLU A 87 -30.49 -1.70 -28.98
N SER A 88 -30.85 -1.15 -27.81
CA SER A 88 -32.25 -1.06 -27.37
C SER A 88 -33.07 -0.02 -28.15
N GLU A 89 -32.46 1.08 -28.58
CA GLU A 89 -33.14 2.17 -29.31
C GLU A 89 -33.19 1.94 -30.84
N VAL A 90 -32.15 1.35 -31.42
CA VAL A 90 -31.94 1.34 -32.89
C VAL A 90 -32.12 -0.06 -33.51
N GLY A 91 -32.17 -1.11 -32.68
CA GLY A 91 -32.31 -2.50 -33.12
C GLY A 91 -31.02 -3.06 -33.73
N LYS A 92 -30.77 -4.36 -33.52
CA LYS A 92 -29.50 -5.03 -33.87
C LYS A 92 -29.20 -5.05 -35.37
N ASP A 93 -30.20 -4.84 -36.21
CA ASP A 93 -30.13 -5.11 -37.65
C ASP A 93 -29.62 -3.92 -38.49
N THR A 94 -29.43 -2.74 -37.91
CA THR A 94 -29.02 -1.52 -38.64
C THR A 94 -27.58 -1.08 -38.38
N ILE A 95 -26.88 -1.72 -37.44
CA ILE A 95 -25.50 -1.36 -37.07
C ILE A 95 -24.53 -2.16 -37.96
N ASN A 96 -24.01 -1.51 -38.99
CA ASN A 96 -22.88 -2.03 -39.77
C ASN A 96 -21.64 -2.11 -38.87
N LEU A 97 -21.40 -3.28 -38.28
CA LEU A 97 -20.21 -3.57 -37.48
C LEU A 97 -19.00 -3.64 -38.42
N VAL A 98 -18.31 -2.51 -38.59
CA VAL A 98 -17.04 -2.48 -39.33
C VAL A 98 -16.04 -3.33 -38.56
N ASP A 99 -15.70 -4.47 -39.14
CA ASP A 99 -14.78 -5.46 -38.61
C ASP A 99 -13.42 -4.79 -38.37
N SER A 100 -13.11 -4.49 -37.11
CA SER A 100 -11.96 -3.69 -36.66
C SER A 100 -10.68 -4.52 -36.68
N LYS A 101 -10.38 -5.12 -37.84
CA LYS A 101 -9.21 -5.99 -38.07
C LYS A 101 -7.89 -5.23 -38.22
N GLU A 102 -7.91 -3.90 -38.24
CA GLU A 102 -6.71 -3.08 -38.07
C GLU A 102 -6.47 -2.77 -36.57
N PHE A 103 -6.44 -3.82 -35.75
CA PHE A 103 -6.11 -3.65 -34.34
C PHE A 103 -4.62 -3.32 -34.24
N ILE A 104 -4.28 -2.05 -33.95
CA ILE A 104 -2.92 -1.67 -33.55
C ILE A 104 -2.57 -2.55 -32.35
N ALA A 105 -1.62 -3.45 -32.51
CA ALA A 105 -1.20 -4.36 -31.44
C ALA A 105 -0.91 -3.54 -30.18
N SER A 106 -1.56 -3.92 -29.07
CA SER A 106 -1.39 -3.19 -27.81
C SER A 106 0.08 -3.29 -27.40
N LYS A 107 0.76 -2.13 -27.30
CA LYS A 107 2.18 -2.06 -26.91
C LYS A 107 2.39 -2.83 -25.60
N THR A 108 3.20 -3.88 -25.64
CA THR A 108 3.52 -4.66 -24.45
C THR A 108 4.25 -3.76 -23.45
N LYS A 109 3.75 -3.70 -22.22
CA LYS A 109 4.41 -2.92 -21.17
C LYS A 109 5.69 -3.66 -20.77
N ARG A 110 6.84 -3.00 -20.91
CA ARG A 110 8.11 -3.55 -20.40
C ARG A 110 8.03 -3.65 -18.87
N VAL A 111 7.88 -4.88 -18.38
CA VAL A 111 7.85 -5.17 -16.94
C VAL A 111 9.24 -4.81 -16.36
N ASN A 112 9.25 -4.09 -15.24
CA ASN A 112 10.46 -3.69 -14.51
C ASN A 112 11.40 -2.67 -15.21
N ALA A 113 10.99 -2.07 -16.33
CA ALA A 113 11.76 -0.98 -16.93
C ALA A 113 11.66 0.31 -16.07
N PRO A 114 12.77 1.07 -15.91
CA PRO A 114 12.73 2.33 -15.19
C PRO A 114 11.84 3.34 -15.92
N SER A 115 10.98 4.05 -15.18
CA SER A 115 10.03 5.02 -15.74
C SER A 115 10.49 6.47 -15.56
N THR A 116 10.47 7.24 -16.63
CA THR A 116 10.74 8.68 -16.63
C THR A 116 9.69 9.50 -15.89
N LYS A 117 8.54 8.90 -15.52
CA LYS A 117 7.48 9.59 -14.77
C LYS A 117 7.77 9.73 -13.28
N THR A 118 8.71 8.96 -12.75
CA THR A 118 9.02 8.93 -11.31
C THR A 118 10.43 9.42 -11.05
N ARG A 119 10.65 10.21 -9.99
CA ARG A 119 11.99 10.72 -9.63
C ARG A 119 13.04 9.60 -9.48
N LYS A 120 12.65 8.47 -8.86
CA LYS A 120 13.51 7.29 -8.73
C LYS A 120 13.83 6.65 -10.08
N GLY A 121 12.85 6.58 -10.97
CA GLY A 121 13.05 6.05 -12.32
C GLY A 121 13.91 6.96 -13.19
N ILE A 122 13.74 8.28 -13.10
CA ILE A 122 14.62 9.26 -13.76
C ILE A 122 16.07 9.04 -13.34
N LYS A 123 16.34 8.94 -12.03
CA LYS A 123 17.69 8.67 -11.52
C LYS A 123 18.28 7.37 -12.08
N LYS A 124 17.49 6.29 -12.13
CA LYS A 124 17.94 5.02 -12.72
C LYS A 124 18.24 5.14 -14.23
N VAL A 125 17.42 5.85 -14.99
CA VAL A 125 17.68 6.12 -16.41
C VAL A 125 18.98 6.92 -16.55
N GLU A 126 19.18 7.93 -15.73
CA GLU A 126 20.40 8.74 -15.71
C GLU A 126 21.65 7.89 -15.41
N ASP A 127 21.59 7.02 -14.38
CA ASP A 127 22.70 6.12 -14.03
C ASP A 127 23.04 5.19 -15.20
N MET A 128 22.03 4.65 -15.89
CA MET A 128 22.23 3.81 -17.09
C MET A 128 22.85 4.61 -18.25
N GLU A 129 22.40 5.85 -18.46
CA GLU A 129 22.96 6.72 -19.51
C GLU A 129 24.40 7.12 -19.21
N ARG A 130 24.75 7.40 -17.96
CA ARG A 130 26.13 7.68 -17.53
C ARG A 130 27.06 6.50 -17.84
N GLN A 131 26.63 5.27 -17.57
CA GLN A 131 27.41 4.06 -17.88
C GLN A 131 27.59 3.88 -19.39
N ARG A 132 26.52 4.06 -20.17
CA ARG A 132 26.57 3.96 -21.64
C ARG A 132 27.48 5.01 -22.25
N PHE A 133 27.38 6.25 -21.79
CA PHE A 133 28.27 7.32 -22.23
C PHE A 133 29.73 7.00 -21.92
N GLY A 134 30.00 6.49 -20.71
CA GLY A 134 31.33 6.01 -20.34
C GLY A 134 31.87 4.89 -21.23
N ALA A 135 31.00 4.07 -21.84
CA ALA A 135 31.41 3.08 -22.84
C ALA A 135 31.74 3.72 -24.19
N VAL A 136 30.89 4.63 -24.68
CA VAL A 136 31.12 5.36 -25.94
C VAL A 136 32.45 6.14 -25.92
N LEU A 137 32.79 6.74 -24.77
CA LEU A 137 34.06 7.46 -24.61
C LEU A 137 35.31 6.57 -24.78
N LYS A 138 35.18 5.26 -24.59
CA LYS A 138 36.29 4.30 -24.71
C LYS A 138 36.47 3.80 -26.15
N ASP A 139 35.48 3.99 -27.01
CA ASP A 139 35.50 3.47 -28.38
C ASP A 139 36.55 4.21 -29.24
N ALA A 140 37.25 3.46 -30.10
CA ALA A 140 38.24 4.02 -31.02
C ALA A 140 37.61 4.96 -32.05
N THR A 141 36.34 4.73 -32.40
CA THR A 141 35.56 5.60 -33.30
C THR A 141 35.31 6.97 -32.68
N PHE A 142 35.07 7.01 -31.36
CA PHE A 142 34.87 8.27 -30.63
C PHE A 142 36.14 9.13 -30.62
N LYS A 143 37.33 8.52 -30.52
CA LYS A 143 38.61 9.23 -30.62
C LYS A 143 38.86 9.85 -32.00
N LYS A 144 38.33 9.24 -33.06
CA LYS A 144 38.47 9.73 -34.45
C LYS A 144 37.44 10.80 -34.78
N SER A 145 36.18 10.60 -34.38
CA SER A 145 35.09 11.53 -34.62
C SER A 145 34.05 11.46 -33.49
N PRO A 146 34.13 12.36 -32.50
CA PRO A 146 33.32 12.26 -31.28
C PRO A 146 31.83 12.46 -31.55
N PHE A 147 31.48 13.47 -32.36
CA PHE A 147 30.08 13.78 -32.67
C PHE A 147 29.43 12.71 -33.55
N GLN A 148 30.18 12.12 -34.48
CA GLN A 148 29.67 11.07 -35.34
C GLN A 148 29.43 9.77 -34.56
N ALA A 149 30.41 9.36 -33.72
CA ALA A 149 30.26 8.19 -32.86
C ALA A 149 29.06 8.33 -31.90
N LEU A 150 28.85 9.53 -31.33
CA LEU A 150 27.67 9.80 -30.51
C LEU A 150 26.38 9.68 -31.31
N LYS A 151 26.31 10.29 -32.50
CA LYS A 151 25.13 10.24 -33.37
C LYS A 151 24.77 8.81 -33.76
N GLU A 152 25.76 8.01 -34.15
CA GLU A 152 25.59 6.60 -34.49
C GLU A 152 25.13 5.78 -33.28
N SER A 153 25.72 5.99 -32.10
CA SER A 153 25.31 5.28 -30.87
C SER A 153 23.86 5.58 -30.47
N ILE A 154 23.40 6.82 -30.66
CA ILE A 154 22.01 7.24 -30.40
C ILE A 154 21.07 6.65 -31.45
N ALA A 155 21.46 6.71 -32.73
CA ALA A 155 20.67 6.16 -33.83
C ALA A 155 20.46 4.64 -33.67
N ASN A 156 21.52 3.90 -33.37
CA ASN A 156 21.47 2.46 -33.12
C ASN A 156 20.54 2.11 -31.95
N ARG A 157 20.52 2.95 -30.91
CA ARG A 157 19.62 2.76 -29.77
C ARG A 157 18.16 2.99 -30.13
N ILE A 158 17.86 4.06 -30.86
CA ILE A 158 16.49 4.34 -31.32
C ILE A 158 15.99 3.20 -32.21
N ALA A 159 16.85 2.69 -33.09
CA ALA A 159 16.54 1.52 -33.93
C ALA A 159 16.29 0.25 -33.08
N ALA A 160 17.14 -0.03 -32.09
CA ALA A 160 16.96 -1.15 -31.16
C ALA A 160 15.68 -1.02 -30.31
N GLU A 161 15.31 0.20 -29.91
CA GLU A 161 14.06 0.46 -29.21
C GLU A 161 12.83 0.26 -30.08
N ASN A 162 12.93 0.48 -31.39
CA ASN A 162 11.83 0.30 -32.32
C ASN A 162 11.66 -1.15 -32.76
N THR A 163 12.74 -1.93 -32.83
CA THR A 163 12.71 -3.37 -33.13
C THR A 163 12.31 -4.24 -31.94
N SER A 164 12.57 -3.78 -30.72
CA SER A 164 12.16 -4.44 -29.47
C SER A 164 10.77 -4.00 -28.98
N LYS A 165 9.96 -3.38 -29.83
CA LYS A 165 8.54 -3.05 -29.58
C LYS A 165 7.66 -3.98 -30.39
#